data_AF-B5MAC8-F1
#
_entry.id   AF-B5MAC8-F1
#
_cell.length_a   1.000
_cell.length_b   1.000
_cell.length_c   1.000
_cell.angle_alpha   90.00
_cell.angle_beta   90.00
_cell.angle_gamma   90.00
#
_symmetry.space_group_name_H-M   'P 1'
#
loop_
_entity.id
_entity.type
_entity.pdbx_description
1 polymer ?
#
loop_
_entity_poly.entity_id
_entity_poly.type
_entity_poly.pdbx_seq_one_letter_code
_entity_poly.pdbx_strand_id
1 'polypeptide(L)'
;MTEVALRNAIDEQLRTWNAAQPRRSEPGSTHVQRGGTYGQDWLIDAARPLNSLTRDSRKSARKHATEADGSRDVAHPRKGAPVTHDDILAQITFGVWPKLLPTKDTTDASFRGRQILWQQALRHAFPHNTNDPNGYIVADRASRLHALRNRVSHMEPLLGVNITEVFSPGVR
;
A
#
# COMPACT_ATOMS: atom_id res chain seq x y z
N MET A 1 7.95 6.28 14.49
CA MET A 1 6.84 7.19 14.12
C MET A 1 6.66 7.34 12.60
N THR A 2 7.72 7.24 11.79
CA THR A 2 7.67 7.45 10.33
C THR A 2 6.75 6.48 9.56
N GLU A 3 6.69 5.20 9.94
CA GLU A 3 5.88 4.20 9.23
C GLU A 3 4.37 4.44 9.35
N VAL A 4 3.90 4.81 10.54
CA VAL A 4 2.48 5.09 10.80
C VAL A 4 2.04 6.36 10.05
N ALA A 5 2.88 7.40 10.04
CA ALA A 5 2.60 8.61 9.29
C ALA A 5 2.55 8.35 7.78
N LEU A 6 3.51 7.59 7.23
CA LEU A 6 3.52 7.21 5.82
C LEU A 6 2.28 6.41 5.45
N ARG A 7 1.94 5.39 6.26
CA ARG A 7 0.75 4.56 6.06
C ARG A 7 -0.50 5.42 6.03
N ASN A 8 -0.72 6.24 7.04
CA ASN A 8 -1.96 7.01 7.17
C ASN A 8 -2.09 8.03 6.02
N ALA A 9 -1.00 8.69 5.64
CA ALA A 9 -1.02 9.63 4.51
C ALA A 9 -1.31 8.95 3.18
N ILE A 10 -0.73 7.77 2.92
CA ILE A 10 -1.03 6.99 1.70
C ILE A 10 -2.48 6.46 1.74
N ASP A 11 -2.93 5.91 2.87
CA ASP A 11 -4.27 5.35 3.03
C ASP A 11 -5.35 6.40 2.73
N GLU A 12 -5.22 7.59 3.30
CA GLU A 12 -6.14 8.71 3.08
C GLU A 12 -6.31 9.03 1.58
N GLN A 13 -5.20 9.17 0.85
CA GLN A 13 -5.26 9.46 -0.58
C GLN A 13 -5.82 8.30 -1.40
N LEU A 14 -5.54 7.05 -1.00
CA LEU A 14 -6.10 5.88 -1.67
C LEU A 14 -7.60 5.74 -1.43
N ARG A 15 -8.12 6.09 -0.25
CA ARG A 15 -9.56 6.12 0.04
C ARG A 15 -10.29 7.12 -0.87
N THR A 16 -9.78 8.35 -0.94
CA THR A 16 -10.34 9.39 -1.81
C THR A 16 -10.30 8.97 -3.27
N TRP A 17 -9.16 8.43 -3.73
CA TRP A 17 -9.02 7.97 -5.10
C TRP A 17 -9.97 6.80 -5.42
N ASN A 18 -10.06 5.81 -4.54
CA ASN A 18 -10.91 4.63 -4.74
C ASN A 18 -12.38 5.03 -4.85
N ALA A 19 -12.85 5.90 -3.95
CA ALA A 19 -14.22 6.40 -3.94
C ALA A 19 -14.61 7.15 -5.23
N ALA A 20 -13.64 7.70 -5.96
CA ALA A 20 -13.85 8.39 -7.23
C ALA A 20 -13.87 7.45 -8.45
N GLN A 21 -13.49 6.16 -8.29
CA GLN A 21 -13.41 5.25 -9.43
C GLN A 21 -14.79 4.73 -9.84
N PRO A 22 -15.11 4.69 -11.14
CA PRO A 22 -16.34 4.09 -11.62
C PRO A 22 -16.28 2.56 -11.53
N ARG A 23 -17.37 1.93 -11.09
CA ARG A 23 -17.55 0.49 -11.24
C ARG A 23 -17.85 0.19 -12.70
N ARG A 24 -16.96 -0.59 -13.33
CA ARG A 24 -17.20 -1.09 -14.67
C ARG A 24 -18.11 -2.32 -14.59
N SER A 25 -19.23 -2.30 -15.29
CA SER A 25 -20.02 -3.51 -15.53
C SER A 25 -19.14 -4.48 -16.34
N GLU A 26 -18.85 -5.67 -15.81
CA GLU A 26 -18.08 -6.66 -16.55
C GLU A 26 -18.84 -7.12 -17.80
N PRO A 27 -18.20 -7.16 -18.99
CA PRO A 27 -18.82 -7.73 -20.18
C PRO A 27 -19.17 -9.20 -19.92
N GLY A 28 -20.46 -9.55 -19.93
CA GLY A 28 -20.96 -10.90 -19.67
C GLY A 28 -21.70 -11.08 -18.34
N SER A 29 -21.77 -10.06 -17.48
CA SER A 29 -22.64 -10.12 -16.30
C SER A 29 -24.10 -9.86 -16.71
N THR A 30 -24.97 -10.87 -16.57
CA THR A 30 -26.41 -10.79 -16.87
C THR A 30 -27.16 -9.86 -15.90
N HIS A 31 -26.48 -9.36 -14.87
CA HIS A 31 -26.97 -8.30 -14.00
C HIS A 31 -26.51 -6.95 -14.54
N VAL A 32 -27.46 -6.14 -15.00
CA VAL A 32 -27.28 -4.72 -15.28
C VAL A 32 -26.96 -4.01 -13.97
N GLN A 33 -25.69 -4.04 -13.54
CA GLN A 33 -25.22 -3.18 -12.47
C GLN A 33 -25.12 -1.77 -13.06
N ARG A 34 -26.19 -1.01 -12.81
CA ARG A 34 -26.35 0.40 -13.10
C ARG A 34 -25.18 1.17 -12.45
N GLY A 35 -24.59 2.09 -13.21
CA GLY A 35 -23.36 2.80 -12.85
C GLY A 35 -23.34 3.30 -11.40
N GLY A 36 -22.18 3.17 -10.78
CA GLY A 36 -21.87 3.65 -9.43
C GLY A 36 -20.36 3.72 -9.24
N THR A 37 -19.91 4.31 -8.15
CA THR A 37 -18.49 4.35 -7.80
C THR A 37 -18.13 3.26 -6.79
N TYR A 38 -16.84 3.01 -6.63
CA TYR A 38 -16.35 2.22 -5.49
C TYR A 38 -16.55 3.02 -4.19
N GLY A 39 -16.52 2.34 -3.04
CA GLY A 39 -16.50 3.01 -1.73
C GLY A 39 -15.10 3.49 -1.37
N GLN A 40 -14.98 4.24 -0.28
CA GLN A 40 -13.68 4.64 0.26
C GLN A 40 -12.84 3.45 0.77
N ASP A 41 -13.50 2.34 1.17
CA ASP A 41 -12.84 1.21 1.83
C ASP A 41 -12.12 0.27 0.86
N TRP A 42 -11.00 0.74 0.29
CA TRP A 42 -10.22 0.01 -0.70
C TRP A 42 -9.64 -1.32 -0.19
N LEU A 43 -9.39 -1.44 1.13
CA LEU A 43 -9.00 -2.72 1.72
C LEU A 43 -10.13 -3.78 1.67
N ILE A 44 -11.38 -3.34 1.49
CA ILE A 44 -12.57 -4.16 1.28
C ILE A 44 -12.83 -4.35 -0.21
N ASP A 45 -13.00 -3.26 -0.94
CA ASP A 45 -13.32 -3.29 -2.37
C ASP A 45 -12.50 -2.25 -3.14
N ALA A 46 -11.46 -2.72 -3.82
CA ALA A 46 -10.51 -1.87 -4.54
C ALA A 46 -10.84 -1.83 -6.04
N ALA A 47 -10.73 -0.64 -6.62
CA ALA A 47 -10.70 -0.43 -8.06
C ALA A 47 -9.35 -0.84 -8.65
N ARG A 48 -9.31 -1.09 -9.97
CA ARG A 48 -8.03 -1.29 -10.70
C ARG A 48 -7.38 0.08 -10.95
N PRO A 49 -6.04 0.21 -10.85
CA PRO A 49 -5.05 -0.86 -10.67
C PRO A 49 -4.78 -1.27 -9.22
N LEU A 50 -5.27 -0.51 -8.22
CA LEU A 50 -5.01 -0.78 -6.80
C LEU A 50 -5.34 -2.21 -6.38
N ASN A 51 -6.47 -2.75 -6.86
CA ASN A 51 -6.86 -4.14 -6.65
C ASN A 51 -5.78 -5.13 -7.08
N SER A 52 -5.24 -4.96 -8.28
CA SER A 52 -4.21 -5.84 -8.84
C SER A 52 -2.91 -5.75 -8.06
N LEU A 53 -2.54 -4.57 -7.58
CA LEU A 53 -1.30 -4.33 -6.82
C LEU A 53 -1.36 -4.84 -5.38
N THR A 54 -2.56 -4.96 -4.81
CA THR A 54 -2.75 -5.23 -3.37
C THR A 54 -3.51 -6.51 -3.08
N ARG A 55 -3.89 -7.30 -4.09
CA ARG A 55 -4.75 -8.48 -3.93
C ARG A 55 -4.26 -9.42 -2.83
N ASP A 56 -2.99 -9.82 -2.90
CA ASP A 56 -2.45 -10.82 -1.98
C ASP A 56 -2.16 -10.23 -0.59
N SER A 57 -1.68 -8.99 -0.52
CA SER A 57 -1.47 -8.29 0.76
C SER A 57 -2.78 -8.04 1.49
N ARG A 58 -3.85 -7.63 0.78
CA ARG A 58 -5.20 -7.49 1.35
C ARG A 58 -5.77 -8.82 1.83
N LYS A 59 -5.57 -9.90 1.06
CA LYS A 59 -6.01 -11.24 1.45
C LYS A 59 -5.33 -11.67 2.75
N SER A 60 -4.00 -11.53 2.84
CA SER A 60 -3.23 -11.88 4.03
C SER A 60 -3.62 -11.02 5.24
N ALA A 61 -3.69 -9.69 5.06
CA ALA A 61 -4.05 -8.77 6.13
C ALA A 61 -5.47 -9.02 6.65
N ARG A 62 -6.42 -9.34 5.76
CA ARG A 62 -7.78 -9.71 6.16
C ARG A 62 -7.81 -10.99 6.98
N LYS A 63 -7.07 -12.01 6.56
CA LYS A 63 -6.92 -13.26 7.33
C LYS A 63 -6.41 -12.95 8.75
N HIS A 64 -5.33 -12.16 8.86
CA HIS A 64 -4.78 -11.78 10.17
C HIS A 64 -5.74 -10.93 11.00
N ALA A 65 -6.53 -10.05 10.39
CA ALA A 65 -7.53 -9.26 11.10
C ALA A 65 -8.64 -10.16 11.69
N THR A 66 -9.07 -11.18 10.95
CA THR A 66 -10.01 -12.19 11.43
C THR A 66 -9.41 -13.05 12.54
N GLU A 67 -8.17 -13.49 12.40
CA GLU A 67 -7.46 -14.26 13.44
C GLU A 67 -7.28 -13.42 14.73
N ALA A 68 -6.96 -12.14 14.59
CA ALA A 68 -6.83 -11.21 15.71
C ALA A 68 -8.17 -11.01 16.43
N ASP A 69 -9.28 -10.88 15.70
CA ASP A 69 -10.62 -10.86 16.31
C ASP A 69 -10.96 -12.17 17.03
N GLY A 70 -10.68 -13.30 16.38
CA GLY A 70 -10.86 -14.64 16.96
C GLY A 70 -10.06 -14.86 18.24
N SER A 71 -8.90 -14.22 18.36
CA SER A 71 -8.01 -14.32 19.53
C SER A 71 -8.33 -13.32 20.64
N ARG A 72 -9.28 -12.40 20.44
CA ARG A 72 -9.71 -11.45 21.49
C ARG A 72 -10.28 -12.20 22.69
N ASP A 73 -10.02 -11.67 23.88
CA ASP A 73 -10.67 -12.12 25.10
C ASP A 73 -12.21 -12.02 24.99
N VAL A 74 -12.94 -12.91 25.67
CA VAL A 74 -14.41 -12.94 25.62
C VAL A 74 -15.03 -11.63 26.15
N ALA A 75 -14.37 -10.97 27.11
CA ALA A 75 -14.79 -9.68 27.65
C ALA A 75 -14.39 -8.48 26.76
N HIS A 76 -13.66 -8.71 25.66
CA HIS A 76 -13.22 -7.63 24.79
C HIS A 76 -14.42 -6.95 24.09
N PRO A 77 -14.57 -5.61 24.15
CA PRO A 77 -15.75 -4.90 23.61
C PRO A 77 -16.04 -5.14 22.13
N ARG A 78 -15.02 -5.49 21.35
CA ARG A 78 -15.12 -5.77 19.90
C ARG A 78 -15.07 -7.25 19.54
N LYS A 79 -15.25 -8.18 20.50
CA LYS A 79 -15.27 -9.63 20.21
C LYS A 79 -16.41 -9.97 19.23
N GLY A 80 -16.07 -10.56 18.09
CA GLY A 80 -17.07 -10.95 17.08
C GLY A 80 -17.64 -9.77 16.28
N ALA A 81 -17.08 -8.57 16.42
CA ALA A 81 -17.46 -7.44 15.59
C ALA A 81 -16.98 -7.66 14.14
N PRO A 82 -17.73 -7.20 13.12
CA PRO A 82 -17.29 -7.30 11.73
C PRO A 82 -15.91 -6.67 11.51
N VAL A 83 -15.05 -7.37 10.75
CA VAL A 83 -13.73 -6.86 10.37
C VAL A 83 -13.88 -5.65 9.43
N THR A 84 -13.38 -4.50 9.87
CA THR A 84 -13.48 -3.23 9.14
C THR A 84 -12.24 -2.98 8.26
N HIS A 85 -12.28 -1.91 7.46
CA HIS A 85 -11.09 -1.42 6.75
C HIS A 85 -9.91 -1.21 7.71
N ASP A 86 -10.14 -0.55 8.84
CA ASP A 86 -9.06 -0.14 9.75
C ASP A 86 -8.43 -1.34 10.44
N ASP A 87 -9.22 -2.37 10.74
CA ASP A 87 -8.71 -3.64 11.27
C ASP A 87 -7.76 -4.31 10.27
N ILE A 88 -8.03 -4.21 8.97
CA ILE A 88 -7.15 -4.75 7.91
C ILE A 88 -5.94 -3.84 7.72
N LEU A 89 -6.12 -2.52 7.76
CA LEU A 89 -5.04 -1.54 7.63
C LEU A 89 -3.99 -1.73 8.73
N ALA A 90 -4.44 -2.09 9.93
CA ALA A 90 -3.56 -2.43 11.05
C ALA A 90 -2.69 -3.67 10.78
N GLN A 91 -3.15 -4.59 9.93
CA GLN A 91 -2.45 -5.84 9.58
C GLN A 91 -1.61 -5.74 8.30
N ILE A 92 -1.69 -4.63 7.56
CA ILE A 92 -0.85 -4.41 6.38
C ILE A 92 0.60 -4.16 6.83
N THR A 93 1.51 -4.99 6.33
CA THR A 93 2.94 -4.86 6.62
C THR A 93 3.56 -3.67 5.90
N PHE A 94 4.63 -3.11 6.47
CA PHE A 94 5.27 -1.92 5.91
C PHE A 94 5.76 -2.12 4.46
N GLY A 95 6.20 -3.34 4.11
CA GLY A 95 6.70 -3.67 2.78
C GLY A 95 5.68 -3.56 1.65
N VAL A 96 4.38 -3.38 1.95
CA VAL A 96 3.35 -3.13 0.94
C VAL A 96 3.43 -1.70 0.41
N TRP A 97 3.69 -0.71 1.25
CA TRP A 97 3.62 0.71 0.87
C TRP A 97 4.64 1.09 -0.21
N PRO A 98 5.93 0.68 -0.13
CA PRO A 98 6.89 0.95 -1.20
C PRO A 98 6.51 0.31 -2.54
N LYS A 99 5.77 -0.82 -2.52
CA LYS A 99 5.32 -1.50 -3.75
C LYS A 99 4.15 -0.81 -4.44
N LEU A 100 3.53 0.19 -3.81
CA LEU A 100 2.50 1.03 -4.42
C LEU A 100 3.08 2.29 -5.07
N LEU A 101 4.27 2.71 -4.64
CA LEU A 101 4.95 3.89 -5.14
C LEU A 101 5.61 3.63 -6.51
N PRO A 102 5.87 4.69 -7.31
CA PRO A 102 6.50 4.59 -8.61
C PRO A 102 7.79 3.79 -8.62
N THR A 103 8.01 3.04 -9.70
CA THR A 103 9.28 2.37 -9.99
C THR A 103 9.88 2.94 -11.27
N LYS A 104 11.22 3.00 -11.33
CA LYS A 104 11.96 3.38 -12.54
C LYS A 104 12.05 2.22 -13.54
N ASP A 105 11.82 0.99 -13.09
CA ASP A 105 11.83 -0.20 -13.93
C ASP A 105 10.57 -0.25 -14.80
N THR A 106 10.72 0.08 -16.08
CA THR A 106 9.65 0.08 -17.07
C THR A 106 9.20 -1.32 -17.49
N THR A 107 9.99 -2.35 -17.16
CA THR A 107 9.70 -3.76 -17.47
C THR A 107 8.87 -4.44 -16.38
N ASP A 108 8.79 -3.84 -15.18
CA ASP A 108 7.95 -4.32 -14.08
C ASP A 108 6.47 -4.33 -14.52
N ALA A 109 5.81 -5.49 -14.41
CA ALA A 109 4.40 -5.66 -14.75
C ALA A 109 3.46 -4.67 -14.01
N SER A 110 3.90 -4.19 -12.84
CA SER A 110 3.19 -3.21 -12.03
C SER A 110 3.50 -1.74 -12.37
N PHE A 111 4.48 -1.48 -13.25
CA PHE A 111 4.93 -0.13 -13.61
C PHE A 111 3.77 0.82 -13.95
N ARG A 112 2.93 0.43 -14.91
CA ARG A 112 1.77 1.24 -15.34
C ARG A 112 0.78 1.48 -14.20
N GLY A 113 0.52 0.45 -13.40
CA GLY A 113 -0.41 0.56 -12.27
C GLY A 113 0.10 1.56 -11.21
N ARG A 114 1.39 1.49 -10.87
CA ARG A 114 2.03 2.40 -9.92
C ARG A 114 2.07 3.84 -10.44
N GLN A 115 2.34 4.04 -11.74
CA GLN A 115 2.30 5.38 -12.35
C GLN A 115 0.90 6.01 -12.27
N ILE A 116 -0.14 5.24 -12.57
CA ILE A 116 -1.53 5.69 -12.46
C ILE A 116 -1.84 6.11 -11.02
N LEU A 117 -1.53 5.26 -10.03
CA LEU A 117 -1.78 5.59 -8.63
C LEU A 117 -1.01 6.82 -8.17
N TRP A 118 0.24 6.99 -8.62
CA TRP A 118 1.03 8.18 -8.28
C TRP A 118 0.41 9.46 -8.82
N GLN A 119 0.10 9.49 -10.12
CA GLN A 119 -0.43 10.66 -10.79
C GLN A 119 -1.81 11.06 -10.27
N GLN A 120 -2.65 10.08 -9.93
CA GLN A 120 -4.04 10.31 -9.56
C GLN A 120 -4.28 10.40 -8.05
N ALA A 121 -3.37 9.88 -7.21
CA ALA A 121 -3.58 9.79 -5.76
C ALA A 121 -2.31 10.10 -4.96
N LEU A 122 -1.29 9.26 -5.07
CA LEU A 122 -0.22 9.18 -4.05
C LEU A 122 0.65 10.44 -3.97
N ARG A 123 0.79 11.22 -5.05
CA ARG A 123 1.53 12.49 -5.01
C ARG A 123 0.94 13.48 -3.98
N HIS A 124 -0.36 13.41 -3.73
CA HIS A 124 -1.05 14.30 -2.79
C HIS A 124 -0.77 13.97 -1.32
N ALA A 125 -0.24 12.76 -1.03
CA ALA A 125 0.25 12.41 0.30
C ALA A 125 1.57 13.11 0.66
N PHE A 126 2.22 13.75 -0.32
CA PHE A 126 3.52 14.41 -0.16
C PHE A 126 3.49 15.86 -0.68
N PRO A 127 2.62 16.74 -0.14
CA PRO A 127 2.36 18.07 -0.71
C PRO A 127 3.58 18.99 -0.70
N HIS A 128 4.53 18.78 0.20
CA HIS A 128 5.75 19.59 0.31
C HIS A 128 6.91 19.10 -0.56
N ASN A 129 6.72 18.05 -1.35
CA ASN A 129 7.77 17.47 -2.17
C ASN A 129 7.70 17.99 -3.61
N THR A 130 8.21 19.21 -3.83
CA THR A 130 8.14 19.91 -5.12
C THR A 130 9.15 19.41 -6.15
N ASN A 131 10.23 18.75 -5.71
CA ASN A 131 11.36 18.36 -6.56
C ASN A 131 11.31 16.90 -7.02
N ASP A 132 10.16 16.23 -6.90
CA ASP A 132 9.98 14.82 -7.26
C ASP A 132 8.64 14.58 -7.98
N PRO A 133 8.43 15.16 -9.17
CA PRO A 133 7.16 15.06 -9.90
C PRO A 133 6.79 13.60 -10.23
N ASN A 134 7.80 12.74 -10.39
CA ASN A 134 7.62 11.33 -10.72
C ASN A 134 7.57 10.40 -9.49
N GLY A 135 7.78 10.92 -8.27
CA GLY A 135 7.69 10.17 -7.02
C GLY A 135 8.81 9.16 -6.76
N TYR A 136 9.88 9.19 -7.54
CA TYR A 136 10.97 8.21 -7.43
C TYR A 136 11.81 8.42 -6.17
N ILE A 137 11.99 9.67 -5.74
CA ILE A 137 12.74 9.97 -4.51
C ILE A 137 11.94 9.49 -3.30
N VAL A 138 10.62 9.69 -3.29
CA VAL A 138 9.73 9.17 -2.25
C VAL A 138 9.73 7.65 -2.23
N ALA A 139 9.58 7.01 -3.39
CA ALA A 139 9.59 5.56 -3.53
C ALA A 139 10.88 4.94 -2.99
N ASP A 140 12.01 5.53 -3.34
CA ASP A 140 13.31 5.11 -2.88
C ASP A 140 13.49 5.31 -1.36
N ARG A 141 13.10 6.47 -0.81
CA ARG A 141 13.14 6.72 0.65
C ARG A 141 12.29 5.73 1.43
N ALA A 142 11.08 5.44 0.95
CA ALA A 142 10.19 4.44 1.57
C ALA A 142 10.81 3.03 1.49
N SER A 143 11.45 2.69 0.37
CA SER A 143 12.14 1.40 0.20
C SER A 143 13.35 1.27 1.14
N ARG A 144 14.15 2.34 1.30
CA ARG A 144 15.26 2.36 2.26
C ARG A 144 14.79 2.21 3.71
N LEU A 145 13.68 2.87 4.07
CA LEU A 145 13.08 2.71 5.39
C LEU A 145 12.65 1.25 5.64
N HIS A 146 12.03 0.61 4.65
CA HIS A 146 11.65 -0.80 4.73
C HIS A 146 12.86 -1.73 4.87
N ALA A 147 13.91 -1.50 4.07
CA ALA A 147 15.14 -2.27 4.17
C ALA A 147 15.79 -2.13 5.55
N LEU A 148 15.91 -0.91 6.07
CA LEU A 148 16.44 -0.65 7.41
C LEU A 148 15.65 -1.39 8.50
N ARG A 149 14.30 -1.31 8.44
CA ARG A 149 13.42 -2.02 9.37
C ARG A 149 13.67 -3.53 9.34
N ASN A 150 13.79 -4.12 8.15
CA ASN A 150 14.05 -5.55 8.01
C ASN A 150 15.41 -5.92 8.59
N ARG A 151 16.46 -5.12 8.34
CA ARG A 151 17.80 -5.36 8.89
C ARG A 151 17.83 -5.31 10.42
N VAL A 152 17.16 -4.32 11.02
CA VAL A 152 16.98 -4.23 12.49
C VAL A 152 16.26 -5.47 13.01
N SER A 153 15.19 -5.90 12.35
CA SER A 153 14.43 -7.10 12.73
C SER A 153 15.23 -8.40 12.60
N HIS A 154 16.21 -8.44 11.72
CA HIS A 154 17.11 -9.59 11.51
C HIS A 154 18.41 -9.48 12.33
N MET A 155 18.55 -8.46 13.19
CA MET A 155 19.75 -8.20 13.99
C MET A 155 21.04 -8.12 13.16
N GLU A 156 20.93 -7.66 11.90
CA GLU A 156 22.10 -7.43 11.07
C GLU A 156 22.90 -6.23 11.60
N PRO A 157 24.25 -6.24 11.50
CA PRO A 157 25.08 -5.10 11.91
C PRO A 157 24.68 -3.82 11.16
N LEU A 158 24.34 -2.77 11.90
CA LEU A 158 23.96 -1.45 11.36
C LEU A 158 25.13 -0.45 11.38
N LEU A 159 26.18 -0.72 12.16
CA LEU A 159 27.37 0.12 12.31
C LEU A 159 28.53 -0.50 11.51
N GLY A 160 29.19 0.31 10.68
CA GLY A 160 30.35 -0.11 9.86
C GLY A 160 30.03 -0.47 8.41
N VAL A 161 28.76 -0.40 7.98
CA VAL A 161 28.42 -0.57 6.56
C VAL A 161 28.52 0.79 5.85
N ASN A 162 29.46 0.90 4.93
CA ASN A 162 29.62 2.07 4.08
C ASN A 162 28.39 2.16 3.15
N ILE A 163 27.45 3.05 3.48
CA ILE A 163 26.17 3.21 2.76
C ILE A 163 26.41 3.58 1.29
N THR A 164 27.61 4.02 0.92
CA THR A 164 28.01 4.35 -0.44
C THR A 164 28.48 3.15 -1.27
N GLU A 165 29.08 2.11 -0.68
CA GLU A 165 29.63 0.98 -1.45
C GLU A 165 28.57 -0.04 -1.88
N VAL A 166 27.48 -0.16 -1.12
CA VAL A 166 26.38 -1.09 -1.45
C VAL A 166 25.48 -0.57 -2.59
N PHE A 167 25.61 0.71 -2.97
CA PHE A 167 24.72 1.39 -3.92
C PHE A 167 25.40 1.90 -5.20
N SER A 168 26.64 1.49 -5.48
CA SER A 168 27.19 1.65 -6.84
C SER A 168 26.48 0.67 -7.79
N PRO A 169 25.77 1.13 -8.83
CA PRO A 169 25.36 0.23 -9.92
C PRO A 169 26.65 -0.24 -10.57
N GLY A 170 26.97 -1.52 -10.38
CA GLY A 170 28.15 -2.13 -10.95
C GLY A 170 28.16 -1.92 -12.46
N VAL A 171 29.13 -1.14 -12.92
CA VAL A 171 29.70 -1.29 -14.27
C VAL A 171 30.31 -2.68 -14.31
N ARG A 172 29.71 -3.56 -15.11
CA ARG A 172 30.38 -4.69 -15.76
C ARG A 172 29.93 -4.70 -17.21
#